data_AF-A0AAW6GX80-F1
#
_entry.id   AF-A0AAW6GX80-F1
#
_cell.length_a   1.000
_cell.length_b   1.000
_cell.length_c   1.000
_cell.angle_alpha   90.00
_cell.angle_beta   90.00
_cell.angle_gamma   90.00
#
_symmetry.space_group_name_H-M   'P 1'
#
loop_
_entity.id
_entity.type
_entity.pdbx_description
1 polymer ?
#
loop_
_entity_poly.entity_id
_entity_poly.type
_entity_poly.pdbx_seq_one_letter_code
_entity_poly.pdbx_strand_id
1 'polypeptide(L)'
;STGAIKIVGNLASKTNIAGDTLTYSCVASTAGVEYNLTGELPIAIQNMGVSSYYLAILASTEQLTSKVTSCTLTTKLYAGANAITDYYIKWYKDTAAWTDKNGQKSVTVTRGDVDGTQLFIAEVYQSSSASQPIARAGVRIIDTADEFQIVCYITSSNKEVDTGQPVTVSAKIVNMTTGSTYTPTSASWTMDVMDKENWKSLKHSTTNSISVTTTETDRNGTQYDVDVLAECHFN
;
A
#
# COMPACT_ATOMS: atom_id res chain seq x y z
N SER A 1 -36.38 -19.51 22.02
CA SER A 1 -35.53 -18.54 21.30
C SER A 1 -35.02 -17.54 22.33
N THR A 2 -33.76 -17.10 22.26
CA THR A 2 -33.13 -16.26 23.29
C THR A 2 -33.45 -14.76 23.17
N GLY A 3 -34.35 -14.37 22.26
CA GLY A 3 -34.66 -12.95 21.98
C GLY A 3 -33.51 -12.17 21.32
N ALA A 4 -32.43 -12.83 20.93
CA ALA A 4 -31.26 -12.18 20.35
C ALA A 4 -31.54 -11.67 18.92
N ILE A 5 -31.16 -10.43 18.66
CA ILE A 5 -31.17 -9.82 17.33
C ILE A 5 -29.95 -10.32 16.54
N LYS A 6 -30.16 -10.73 15.29
CA LYS A 6 -29.10 -11.20 14.39
C LYS A 6 -29.07 -10.36 13.11
N ILE A 7 -27.88 -9.85 12.78
CA ILE A 7 -27.62 -9.24 11.48
C ILE A 7 -27.47 -10.36 10.44
N VAL A 8 -28.27 -10.32 9.36
CA VAL A 8 -28.32 -11.37 8.31
C VAL A 8 -27.75 -10.92 6.97
N GLY A 9 -27.21 -9.71 6.88
CA GLY A 9 -26.61 -9.15 5.66
C GLY A 9 -25.45 -8.20 5.99
N ASN A 10 -24.70 -7.79 4.96
CA ASN A 10 -23.61 -6.84 5.14
C ASN A 10 -24.18 -5.43 5.37
N LEU A 11 -23.76 -4.78 6.46
CA LEU A 11 -24.14 -3.41 6.78
C LEU A 11 -23.24 -2.37 6.08
N ALA A 12 -22.04 -2.77 5.66
CA ALA A 12 -21.11 -1.91 4.92
C ALA A 12 -21.32 -2.04 3.40
N SER A 13 -21.12 -0.94 2.67
CA SER A 13 -21.20 -0.91 1.21
C SER A 13 -20.28 0.18 0.63
N LYS A 14 -20.21 0.29 -0.71
CA LYS A 14 -19.46 1.38 -1.38
C LYS A 14 -19.91 2.78 -0.97
N THR A 15 -21.15 2.92 -0.52
CA THR A 15 -21.74 4.20 -0.10
C THR A 15 -21.95 4.29 1.41
N ASN A 16 -21.98 3.15 2.12
CA ASN A 16 -22.13 3.11 3.58
C ASN A 16 -20.81 2.76 4.26
N ILE A 17 -20.01 3.80 4.50
CA ILE A 17 -18.61 3.72 5.00
C ILE A 17 -18.43 4.31 6.41
N ALA A 18 -19.47 4.98 6.93
CA ALA A 18 -19.46 5.59 8.26
C ALA A 18 -20.06 4.63 9.29
N GLY A 19 -19.62 4.73 10.55
CA GLY A 19 -20.28 4.02 11.66
C GLY A 19 -21.77 4.37 11.73
N ASP A 20 -22.59 3.38 12.04
CA ASP A 20 -24.04 3.48 12.06
C ASP A 20 -24.59 3.11 13.44
N THR A 21 -25.83 3.47 13.74
CA THR A 21 -26.50 3.13 15.00
C THR A 21 -27.77 2.35 14.70
N LEU A 22 -27.78 1.06 15.05
CA LEU A 22 -29.00 0.27 14.97
C LEU A 22 -29.91 0.65 16.14
N THR A 23 -31.03 1.32 15.82
CA THR A 23 -32.10 1.60 16.78
C THR A 23 -33.16 0.52 16.69
N TYR A 24 -33.51 -0.09 17.82
CA TYR A 24 -34.58 -1.09 17.90
C TYR A 24 -35.57 -0.72 18.98
N SER A 25 -36.86 -0.95 18.70
CA SER A 25 -37.94 -0.74 19.65
C SER A 25 -38.79 -2.00 19.78
N CYS A 26 -39.24 -2.32 20.99
CA CYS A 26 -40.22 -3.37 21.22
C CYS A 26 -41.29 -2.92 22.21
N VAL A 27 -42.48 -3.50 22.09
CA VAL A 27 -43.55 -3.33 23.07
C VAL A 27 -43.62 -4.59 23.91
N ALA A 28 -43.30 -4.48 25.20
CA ALA A 28 -43.44 -5.56 26.16
C ALA A 28 -44.75 -5.37 26.93
N SER A 29 -45.63 -6.38 26.96
CA SER A 29 -46.83 -6.34 27.79
C SER A 29 -46.65 -7.25 29.01
N THR A 30 -46.86 -6.70 30.21
CA THR A 30 -46.87 -7.48 31.45
C THR A 30 -48.08 -7.09 32.27
N ALA A 31 -48.91 -8.06 32.67
CA ALA A 31 -50.13 -7.85 33.45
C ALA A 31 -51.10 -6.81 32.83
N GLY A 32 -51.20 -6.76 31.49
CA GLY A 32 -52.12 -5.88 30.77
C GLY A 32 -51.64 -4.43 30.60
N VAL A 33 -50.40 -4.12 31.00
CA VAL A 33 -49.76 -2.82 30.77
C VAL A 33 -48.67 -2.97 29.71
N GLU A 34 -48.70 -2.11 28.70
CA GLU A 34 -47.71 -2.05 27.62
C GLU A 34 -46.54 -1.12 28.00
N TYR A 35 -45.33 -1.59 27.73
CA TYR A 35 -44.08 -0.86 27.92
C TYR A 35 -43.35 -0.77 26.58
N ASN A 36 -43.20 0.45 26.09
CA ASN A 36 -42.38 0.73 24.92
C ASN A 36 -40.92 0.81 25.34
N LEU A 37 -40.12 -0.16 24.89
CA LEU A 37 -38.68 -0.21 25.11
C LEU A 37 -37.99 0.20 23.83
N THR A 38 -36.92 0.97 23.96
CA THR A 38 -36.03 1.34 22.85
C THR A 38 -34.59 1.10 23.28
N GLY A 39 -33.78 0.57 22.37
CA GLY A 39 -32.36 0.37 22.57
C GLY A 39 -31.58 0.76 21.33
N GLU A 40 -30.33 1.15 21.54
CA GLU A 40 -29.38 1.51 20.50
C GLU A 40 -28.18 0.57 20.58
N LEU A 41 -27.67 0.18 19.42
CA LEU A 41 -26.41 -0.56 19.29
C LEU A 41 -25.52 0.17 18.29
N PRO A 42 -24.42 0.81 18.74
CA PRO A 42 -23.46 1.41 17.83
C PRO A 42 -22.74 0.33 17.03
N ILE A 43 -22.72 0.48 15.71
CA ILE A 43 -22.04 -0.40 14.76
C ILE A 43 -20.87 0.37 14.17
N ALA A 44 -19.65 -0.07 14.49
CA ALA A 44 -18.46 0.47 13.85
C ALA A 44 -18.32 -0.11 12.43
N ILE A 45 -18.45 0.75 11.42
CA ILE A 45 -18.02 0.47 10.05
C ILE A 45 -16.68 1.17 9.87
N GLN A 46 -15.65 0.41 9.49
CA GLN A 46 -14.31 0.94 9.24
C GLN A 46 -13.98 0.68 7.77
N ASN A 47 -13.50 1.72 7.07
CA ASN A 47 -12.85 1.56 5.79
C ASN A 47 -11.51 0.85 6.01
N MET A 48 -11.54 -0.46 5.91
CA MET A 48 -10.37 -1.23 5.50
C MET A 48 -10.38 -1.25 3.97
N GLY A 49 -9.22 -1.35 3.31
CA GLY A 49 -9.12 -1.32 1.85
C GLY A 49 -9.96 -2.42 1.16
N VAL A 50 -9.71 -2.70 -0.12
CA VAL A 50 -10.45 -3.70 -0.93
C VAL A 50 -10.56 -5.09 -0.26
N SER A 51 -9.76 -5.34 0.78
CA SER A 51 -9.79 -6.49 1.66
C SER A 51 -10.07 -6.09 3.12
N SER A 52 -10.84 -6.92 3.85
CA SER A 52 -10.95 -6.85 5.32
C SER A 52 -9.62 -7.10 6.04
N TYR A 53 -8.58 -7.45 5.28
CA TYR A 53 -7.24 -7.67 5.75
C TYR A 53 -6.38 -6.44 5.52
N TYR A 54 -5.67 -6.01 6.56
CA TYR A 54 -4.67 -4.96 6.51
C TYR A 54 -3.29 -5.57 6.74
N LEU A 55 -2.36 -5.29 5.82
CA LEU A 55 -0.96 -5.70 5.93
C LEU A 55 -0.10 -4.48 6.20
N ALA A 56 0.73 -4.56 7.23
CA ALA A 56 1.80 -3.60 7.48
C ALA A 56 3.16 -4.26 7.27
N ILE A 57 4.10 -3.50 6.72
CA ILE A 57 5.54 -3.82 6.75
C ILE A 57 6.19 -2.85 7.72
N LEU A 58 6.86 -3.40 8.74
CA LEU A 58 7.63 -2.65 9.72
C LEU A 58 9.10 -2.80 9.37
N ALA A 59 9.72 -1.71 8.93
CA ALA A 59 11.16 -1.65 8.70
C ALA A 59 11.87 -1.23 9.99
N SER A 60 12.97 -1.91 10.35
CA SER A 60 13.82 -1.48 11.47
C SER A 60 14.53 -0.14 11.20
N THR A 61 14.73 0.16 9.91
CA THR A 61 15.14 1.47 9.36
C THR A 61 14.75 1.47 7.88
N GLU A 62 14.39 2.63 7.36
CA GLU A 62 14.15 2.83 5.91
C GLU A 62 15.38 3.35 5.18
N GLN A 63 16.47 3.61 5.92
CA GLN A 63 17.72 4.12 5.39
C GLN A 63 18.89 3.24 5.79
N LEU A 64 19.64 2.79 4.78
CA LEU A 64 20.94 2.16 4.90
C LEU A 64 22.05 3.18 4.67
N THR A 65 23.16 2.97 5.38
CA THR A 65 24.34 3.82 5.37
C THR A 65 25.59 2.94 5.45
N SER A 66 26.78 3.56 5.43
CA SER A 66 28.05 2.85 5.61
C SER A 66 28.19 2.21 7.00
N LYS A 67 27.39 2.64 7.98
CA LYS A 67 27.38 2.10 9.36
C LYS A 67 26.19 1.18 9.63
N VAL A 68 25.05 1.44 9.00
CA VAL A 68 23.82 0.64 9.11
C VAL A 68 23.62 -0.06 7.78
N THR A 69 24.18 -1.27 7.67
CA THR A 69 24.32 -1.99 6.39
C THR A 69 23.17 -2.96 6.11
N SER A 70 22.21 -3.07 7.02
CA SER A 70 21.02 -3.89 6.84
C SER A 70 19.83 -3.35 7.62
N CYS A 71 18.64 -3.74 7.20
CA CYS A 71 17.41 -3.57 7.93
C CYS A 71 16.60 -4.87 7.93
N THR A 72 15.69 -4.99 8.88
CA THR A 72 14.71 -6.08 8.92
C THR A 72 13.35 -5.53 8.52
N LEU A 73 12.71 -6.18 7.55
CA LEU A 73 11.31 -5.94 7.19
C LEU A 73 10.45 -7.03 7.82
N THR A 74 9.58 -6.65 8.75
CA THR A 74 8.68 -7.58 9.43
C THR A 74 7.23 -7.29 9.05
N THR A 75 6.50 -8.32 8.64
CA THR A 75 5.08 -8.22 8.28
C THR A 75 4.15 -8.46 9.45
N LYS A 76 3.05 -7.70 9.49
CA LYS A 76 1.93 -7.91 10.40
C LYS A 76 0.62 -7.83 9.63
N LEU A 77 -0.15 -8.92 9.68
CA LEU A 77 -1.47 -9.01 9.09
C LEU A 77 -2.54 -8.84 10.16
N TYR A 78 -3.58 -8.07 9.83
CA TYR A 78 -4.73 -7.84 10.67
C TYR A 78 -6.01 -8.11 9.89
N ALA A 79 -7.05 -8.63 10.56
CA ALA A 79 -8.42 -8.59 10.08
C ALA A 79 -9.29 -7.89 11.13
N GLY A 80 -9.80 -6.71 10.79
CA GLY A 80 -10.30 -5.76 11.79
C GLY A 80 -9.23 -5.48 12.86
N ALA A 81 -9.61 -5.57 14.14
CA ALA A 81 -8.70 -5.36 15.27
C ALA A 81 -7.81 -6.58 15.61
N ASN A 82 -8.00 -7.73 14.95
CA ASN A 82 -7.34 -8.97 15.32
C ASN A 82 -6.09 -9.22 14.47
N ALA A 83 -4.96 -9.47 15.12
CA ALA A 83 -3.75 -9.91 14.43
C ALA A 83 -3.90 -11.36 13.96
N ILE A 84 -3.53 -11.62 12.72
CA ILE A 84 -3.49 -12.95 12.14
C ILE A 84 -2.04 -13.38 12.05
N THR A 85 -1.74 -14.53 12.63
CA THR A 85 -0.37 -15.06 12.69
C THR A 85 -0.14 -16.17 11.66
N ASP A 86 -1.19 -16.85 11.20
CA ASP A 86 -1.08 -17.90 10.18
C ASP A 86 -1.46 -17.35 8.81
N TYR A 87 -0.45 -17.19 7.97
CA TYR A 87 -0.58 -16.70 6.60
C TYR A 87 0.71 -16.99 5.84
N TYR A 88 0.60 -17.08 4.52
CA TYR A 88 1.73 -17.21 3.62
C TYR A 88 2.05 -15.86 2.98
N ILE A 89 3.32 -15.59 2.69
CA ILE A 89 3.77 -14.32 2.12
C ILE A 89 4.64 -14.56 0.89
N LYS A 90 4.44 -13.75 -0.16
CA LYS A 90 5.35 -13.65 -1.29
C LYS A 90 5.95 -12.25 -1.30
N TRP A 91 7.24 -12.17 -1.58
CA TRP A 91 7.97 -10.90 -1.62
C TRP A 91 8.33 -10.53 -3.05
N TYR A 92 8.40 -9.23 -3.31
CA TYR A 92 8.82 -8.67 -4.58
C TYR A 92 9.79 -7.52 -4.32
N LYS A 93 10.77 -7.38 -5.21
CA LYS A 93 11.61 -6.18 -5.35
C LYS A 93 11.11 -5.45 -6.58
N ASP A 94 10.60 -4.24 -6.38
CA ASP A 94 9.82 -3.49 -7.37
C ASP A 94 8.68 -4.34 -7.93
N THR A 95 8.78 -4.74 -9.19
CA THR A 95 7.80 -5.61 -9.87
C THR A 95 8.26 -7.07 -9.96
N ALA A 96 9.53 -7.36 -9.66
CA ALA A 96 10.13 -8.68 -9.79
C ALA A 96 9.94 -9.54 -8.52
N ALA A 97 9.60 -10.82 -8.69
CA ALA A 97 9.42 -11.73 -7.57
C ALA A 97 10.75 -12.03 -6.84
N TRP A 98 10.76 -11.92 -5.52
CA TRP A 98 11.89 -12.24 -4.65
C TRP A 98 11.70 -13.62 -4.01
N THR A 99 11.71 -14.65 -4.86
CA THR A 99 11.22 -16.00 -4.53
C THR A 99 11.88 -16.65 -3.33
N ASP A 100 13.17 -16.39 -3.13
CA ASP A 100 13.95 -16.98 -2.04
C ASP A 100 13.48 -16.52 -0.65
N LYS A 101 12.69 -15.45 -0.59
CA LYS A 101 12.11 -14.91 0.64
C LYS A 101 10.67 -15.34 0.89
N ASN A 102 10.06 -16.09 -0.02
CA ASN A 102 8.68 -16.52 0.12
C ASN A 102 8.47 -17.36 1.40
N GLY A 103 7.34 -17.15 2.07
CA GLY A 103 7.00 -17.74 3.36
C GLY A 103 7.65 -17.07 4.57
N GLN A 104 8.66 -16.21 4.38
CA GLN A 104 9.34 -15.52 5.47
C GLN A 104 8.58 -14.25 5.86
N LYS A 105 7.97 -14.25 7.05
CA LYS A 105 7.25 -13.08 7.60
C LYS A 105 8.18 -11.95 8.05
N SER A 106 9.46 -12.26 8.21
CA SER A 106 10.51 -11.30 8.50
C SER A 106 11.71 -11.59 7.60
N VAL A 107 12.19 -10.59 6.88
CA VAL A 107 13.32 -10.70 5.95
C VAL A 107 14.38 -9.67 6.30
N THR A 108 15.65 -10.04 6.12
CA THR A 108 16.76 -9.09 6.20
C THR A 108 17.05 -8.56 4.81
N VAL A 109 17.00 -7.24 4.67
CA VAL A 109 17.44 -6.49 3.49
C VAL A 109 18.83 -5.96 3.79
N THR A 110 19.77 -6.20 2.89
CA THR A 110 21.14 -5.68 2.97
C THR A 110 21.35 -4.63 1.90
N ARG A 111 22.48 -3.91 1.98
CA ARG A 111 22.90 -2.98 0.92
C ARG A 111 22.91 -3.64 -0.47
N GLY A 112 23.33 -4.90 -0.58
CA GLY A 112 23.35 -5.62 -1.85
C GLY A 112 21.97 -5.95 -2.44
N ASP A 113 20.89 -5.67 -1.70
CA ASP A 113 19.52 -5.85 -2.17
C ASP A 113 18.90 -4.53 -2.68
N VAL A 114 19.60 -3.40 -2.55
CA VAL A 114 19.11 -2.04 -2.79
C VAL A 114 20.07 -1.31 -3.74
N ASP A 115 19.59 -0.91 -4.93
CA ASP A 115 20.37 -0.12 -5.88
C ASP A 115 20.07 1.39 -5.70
N GLY A 116 20.56 1.97 -4.60
CA GLY A 116 20.30 3.35 -4.18
C GLY A 116 18.90 3.60 -3.59
N THR A 117 17.82 3.17 -4.25
CA THR A 117 16.45 3.20 -3.68
C THR A 117 15.61 2.07 -4.26
N GLN A 118 15.00 1.28 -3.39
CA GLN A 118 14.33 0.04 -3.76
C GLN A 118 12.95 -0.05 -3.11
N LEU A 119 11.91 -0.41 -3.88
CA LEU A 119 10.59 -0.74 -3.34
C LEU A 119 10.54 -2.23 -3.00
N PHE A 120 10.17 -2.56 -1.77
CA PHE A 120 9.88 -3.93 -1.34
C PHE A 120 8.39 -4.09 -1.15
N ILE A 121 7.81 -5.10 -1.81
CA ILE A 121 6.38 -5.38 -1.75
C ILE A 121 6.16 -6.75 -1.11
N ALA A 122 5.23 -6.81 -0.16
CA ALA A 122 4.73 -8.03 0.44
C ALA A 122 3.31 -8.31 -0.04
N GLU A 123 3.06 -9.52 -0.52
CA GLU A 123 1.72 -10.05 -0.80
C GLU A 123 1.40 -11.21 0.12
N VAL A 124 0.24 -11.15 0.77
CA VAL A 124 -0.23 -12.20 1.69
C VAL A 124 -1.25 -13.09 1.00
N TYR A 125 -1.14 -14.39 1.25
CA TYR A 125 -1.97 -15.45 0.70
C TYR A 125 -2.49 -16.35 1.82
N GLN A 126 -3.67 -16.95 1.63
CA GLN A 126 -4.22 -17.93 2.58
C GLN A 126 -3.36 -19.19 2.69
N SER A 127 -2.65 -19.56 1.61
CA SER A 127 -1.73 -20.69 1.57
C SER A 127 -0.65 -20.46 0.51
N SER A 128 0.38 -21.31 0.48
CA SER A 128 1.42 -21.26 -0.55
C SER A 128 0.91 -21.56 -1.97
N SER A 129 -0.20 -22.30 -2.09
CA SER A 129 -0.81 -22.67 -3.37
C SER A 129 -1.87 -21.69 -3.87
N ALA A 130 -2.27 -20.71 -3.05
CA ALA A 130 -3.25 -19.72 -3.45
C ALA A 130 -2.71 -18.80 -4.57
N SER A 131 -3.58 -18.48 -5.53
CA SER A 131 -3.25 -17.68 -6.71
C SER A 131 -3.59 -16.20 -6.55
N GLN A 132 -4.43 -15.83 -5.58
CA GLN A 132 -4.84 -14.46 -5.34
C GLN A 132 -4.39 -13.99 -3.95
N PRO A 133 -3.73 -12.82 -3.86
CA PRO A 133 -3.38 -12.25 -2.56
C PRO A 133 -4.62 -11.71 -1.86
N ILE A 134 -4.66 -11.84 -0.54
CA ILE A 134 -5.69 -11.27 0.33
C ILE A 134 -5.30 -9.90 0.89
N ALA A 135 -4.01 -9.55 0.88
CA ALA A 135 -3.52 -8.23 1.25
C ALA A 135 -2.17 -7.97 0.58
N ARG A 136 -1.85 -6.69 0.35
CA ARG A 136 -0.58 -6.27 -0.24
C ARG A 136 -0.12 -4.96 0.40
N ALA A 137 1.19 -4.81 0.58
CA ALA A 137 1.81 -3.61 1.16
C ALA A 137 3.18 -3.39 0.54
N GLY A 138 3.63 -2.13 0.52
CA GLY A 138 4.94 -1.73 0.01
C GLY A 138 5.68 -0.84 1.00
N VAL A 139 7.01 -0.93 1.01
CA VAL A 139 7.91 -0.03 1.75
C VAL A 139 9.14 0.28 0.90
N ARG A 140 9.62 1.53 0.94
CA ARG A 140 10.85 1.92 0.25
C ARG A 140 12.03 1.86 1.22
N ILE A 141 13.15 1.33 0.76
CA ILE A 141 14.43 1.37 1.47
C ILE A 141 15.44 2.12 0.60
N ILE A 142 16.19 3.02 1.23
CA ILE A 142 17.16 3.90 0.56
C ILE A 142 18.55 3.54 1.05
N ASP A 143 19.49 3.29 0.13
CA ASP A 143 20.91 3.16 0.46
C ASP A 143 21.64 4.45 0.11
N THR A 144 22.01 5.19 1.14
CA THR A 144 22.73 6.48 1.01
C THR A 144 24.24 6.33 1.03
N ALA A 145 24.76 5.11 1.20
CA ALA A 145 26.18 4.83 1.05
C ALA A 145 26.55 4.39 -0.37
N ASP A 146 25.57 4.22 -1.26
CA ASP A 146 25.81 4.05 -2.67
C ASP A 146 26.27 5.36 -3.31
N GLU A 147 27.16 5.25 -4.28
CA GLU A 147 27.69 6.43 -4.97
C GLU A 147 26.60 7.16 -5.75
N PHE A 148 25.57 6.45 -6.22
CA PHE A 148 24.51 7.01 -7.04
C PHE A 148 23.14 6.68 -6.45
N GLN A 149 22.23 7.67 -6.51
CA GLN A 149 20.82 7.51 -6.15
C GLN A 149 19.92 8.03 -7.26
N ILE A 150 18.78 7.37 -7.49
CA ILE A 150 17.70 7.89 -8.33
C ILE A 150 16.80 8.81 -7.50
N VAL A 151 16.59 10.03 -8.01
CA VAL A 151 15.71 11.02 -7.39
C VAL A 151 14.57 11.37 -8.34
N CYS A 152 13.34 11.13 -7.90
CA CYS A 152 12.14 11.58 -8.59
C CYS A 152 11.79 13.02 -8.17
N TYR A 153 11.36 13.85 -9.12
CA TYR A 153 10.96 15.23 -8.89
C TYR A 153 9.89 15.68 -9.89
N ILE A 154 9.02 16.61 -9.47
CA ILE A 154 7.93 17.12 -10.30
C ILE A 154 8.44 18.23 -11.22
N THR A 155 8.35 18.02 -12.53
CA THR A 155 8.77 18.98 -13.58
C THR A 155 7.62 19.79 -14.16
N SER A 156 6.36 19.34 -14.02
CA SER A 156 5.19 20.15 -14.37
C SER A 156 5.09 21.39 -13.44
N SER A 157 4.40 22.42 -13.95
CA SER A 157 4.08 23.62 -13.18
C SER A 157 3.10 23.32 -12.05
N ASN A 158 2.05 22.57 -12.34
CA ASN A 158 1.11 22.05 -11.35
C ASN A 158 1.76 20.91 -10.54
N LYS A 159 1.45 20.90 -9.24
CA LYS A 159 1.93 19.89 -8.26
C LYS A 159 0.84 18.91 -7.82
N GLU A 160 -0.40 19.20 -8.19
CA GLU A 160 -1.55 18.35 -7.99
C GLU A 160 -2.14 17.99 -9.34
N VAL A 161 -2.71 16.79 -9.42
CA VAL A 161 -3.36 16.28 -10.63
C VAL A 161 -4.79 16.80 -10.66
N ASP A 162 -5.19 17.37 -11.79
CA ASP A 162 -6.57 17.78 -12.04
C ASP A 162 -6.92 17.59 -13.52
N THR A 163 -8.19 17.73 -13.86
CA THR A 163 -8.72 17.59 -15.22
C THR A 163 -8.04 18.58 -16.16
N GLY A 164 -7.31 18.05 -17.16
CA GLY A 164 -6.52 18.86 -18.09
C GLY A 164 -5.21 19.41 -17.51
N GLN A 165 -4.87 19.08 -16.26
CA GLN A 165 -3.67 19.51 -15.56
C GLN A 165 -2.87 18.28 -15.08
N PRO A 166 -2.19 17.56 -15.98
CA PRO A 166 -1.38 16.41 -15.61
C PRO A 166 -0.14 16.82 -14.80
N VAL A 167 0.27 16.01 -13.82
CA VAL A 167 1.56 16.17 -13.13
C VAL A 167 2.61 15.36 -13.86
N THR A 168 3.72 15.99 -14.25
CA THR A 168 4.86 15.29 -14.85
C THR A 168 5.91 15.06 -13.78
N VAL A 169 6.24 13.79 -13.53
CA VAL A 169 7.34 13.37 -12.67
C VAL A 169 8.49 12.93 -13.54
N SER A 170 9.68 13.46 -13.26
CA SER A 170 10.92 13.08 -13.93
C SER A 170 11.91 12.51 -12.92
N ALA A 171 12.83 11.68 -13.40
CA ALA A 171 13.88 11.07 -12.61
C ALA A 171 15.27 11.53 -13.09
N LYS A 172 16.19 11.65 -12.13
CA LYS A 172 17.60 11.92 -12.38
C LYS A 172 18.48 11.05 -11.47
N ILE A 173 19.68 10.75 -11.93
CA ILE A 173 20.71 10.10 -11.10
C ILE A 173 21.52 11.21 -10.42
N VAL A 174 21.74 11.07 -9.12
CA VAL A 174 22.55 11.98 -8.33
C VAL A 174 23.75 11.21 -7.80
N ASN A 175 24.95 11.72 -8.02
CA ASN A 175 26.15 11.22 -7.36
C ASN A 175 26.13 11.75 -5.91
N MET A 176 25.98 10.84 -4.94
CA MET A 176 25.79 11.17 -3.53
C MET A 176 27.06 11.75 -2.88
N THR A 177 28.24 11.47 -3.45
CA THR A 177 29.51 12.04 -2.99
C THR A 177 29.63 13.52 -3.35
N THR A 178 29.17 13.91 -4.54
CA THR A 178 29.32 15.27 -5.08
C THR A 178 28.04 16.10 -5.04
N GLY A 179 26.89 15.47 -4.79
CA GLY A 179 25.55 16.06 -4.90
C GLY A 179 25.14 16.44 -6.34
N SER A 180 25.96 16.11 -7.33
CA SER A 180 25.76 16.53 -8.72
C SER A 180 24.89 15.53 -9.48
N THR A 181 24.15 16.03 -10.48
CA THR A 181 23.41 15.15 -11.40
C THR A 181 24.40 14.42 -12.30
N TYR A 182 24.24 13.10 -12.40
CA TYR A 182 25.00 12.23 -13.28
C TYR A 182 24.17 11.82 -14.49
N THR A 183 24.75 11.92 -15.68
CA THR A 183 24.08 11.57 -16.95
C THR A 183 24.91 10.50 -17.65
N PRO A 184 24.59 9.21 -17.47
CA PRO A 184 25.29 8.13 -18.14
C PRO A 184 24.98 8.13 -19.64
N THR A 185 25.96 7.69 -20.44
CA THR A 185 25.84 7.62 -21.91
C THR A 185 24.88 6.52 -22.38
N SER A 186 24.59 5.53 -21.54
CA SER A 186 23.84 4.29 -21.86
C SER A 186 22.61 4.06 -20.96
N ALA A 187 21.99 5.12 -20.45
CA ALA A 187 20.89 5.02 -19.49
C ALA A 187 19.62 4.38 -20.11
N SER A 188 19.17 3.27 -19.51
CA SER A 188 17.88 2.64 -19.76
C SER A 188 16.97 2.83 -18.55
N TRP A 189 15.85 3.52 -18.74
CA TRP A 189 14.94 3.90 -17.66
C TRP A 189 13.66 3.08 -17.67
N THR A 190 13.15 2.84 -16.46
CA THR A 190 11.81 2.34 -16.20
C THR A 190 11.16 3.26 -15.17
N MET A 191 9.94 3.71 -15.41
CA MET A 191 9.13 4.43 -14.43
C MET A 191 7.71 3.86 -14.40
N ASP A 192 7.16 3.76 -13.19
CA ASP A 192 5.82 3.23 -12.97
C ASP A 192 5.02 4.14 -12.02
N VAL A 193 3.76 4.41 -12.38
CA VAL A 193 2.77 4.99 -11.48
C VAL A 193 2.11 3.84 -10.73
N MET A 194 2.37 3.76 -9.43
CA MET A 194 1.92 2.69 -8.55
C MET A 194 0.64 3.10 -7.81
N ASP A 195 -0.37 2.24 -7.86
CA ASP A 195 -1.53 2.32 -6.98
C ASP A 195 -1.09 2.18 -5.52
N LYS A 196 -1.38 3.14 -4.63
CA LYS A 196 -1.00 2.99 -3.21
C LYS A 196 -1.88 2.01 -2.43
N GLU A 197 -3.05 1.68 -2.96
CA GLU A 197 -3.94 0.69 -2.32
C GLU A 197 -3.45 -0.74 -2.56
N ASN A 198 -2.99 -1.02 -3.78
CA ASN A 198 -2.64 -2.38 -4.20
C ASN A 198 -1.20 -2.55 -4.68
N TRP A 199 -0.39 -1.50 -4.68
CA TRP A 199 1.00 -1.49 -5.16
C TRP A 199 1.18 -2.16 -6.53
N LYS A 200 0.22 -1.97 -7.42
CA LYS A 200 0.26 -2.42 -8.82
C LYS A 200 0.57 -1.23 -9.72
N SER A 201 1.36 -1.46 -10.76
CA SER A 201 1.58 -0.46 -11.80
C SER A 201 0.26 -0.19 -12.54
N LEU A 202 -0.13 1.08 -12.56
CA LEU A 202 -1.26 1.63 -13.30
C LEU A 202 -0.81 2.15 -14.67
N LYS A 203 0.44 2.59 -14.76
CA LYS A 203 1.04 3.18 -15.96
C LYS A 203 2.54 2.97 -15.93
N HIS A 204 3.09 2.67 -17.10
CA HIS A 204 4.51 2.39 -17.29
C HIS A 204 5.12 3.33 -18.34
N SER A 205 6.38 3.70 -18.17
CA SER A 205 7.19 4.51 -19.09
C SER A 205 8.61 3.94 -19.16
N THR A 206 9.16 3.87 -20.36
CA THR A 206 10.56 3.45 -20.59
C THR A 206 11.51 4.64 -20.72
N THR A 207 11.12 5.79 -20.17
CA THR A 207 11.90 7.04 -20.18
C THR A 207 12.04 7.54 -18.76
N ASN A 208 12.95 8.49 -18.52
CA ASN A 208 13.12 9.13 -17.21
C ASN A 208 12.02 10.15 -16.89
N SER A 209 10.85 10.03 -17.51
CA SER A 209 9.69 10.88 -17.25
C SER A 209 8.39 10.11 -17.41
N ILE A 210 7.42 10.42 -16.55
CA ILE A 210 6.07 9.87 -16.61
C ILE A 210 5.06 10.92 -16.20
N SER A 211 3.93 10.96 -16.90
CA SER A 211 2.83 11.88 -16.61
C SER A 211 1.74 11.15 -15.83
N VAL A 212 1.33 11.73 -14.72
CA VAL A 212 0.21 11.30 -13.87
C VAL A 212 -1.00 12.18 -14.18
N THR A 213 -2.13 11.55 -14.45
CA THR A 213 -3.40 12.19 -14.83
C THR A 213 -4.54 11.71 -13.92
N THR A 214 -5.72 12.29 -14.09
CA THR A 214 -6.95 11.81 -13.44
C THR A 214 -7.31 10.37 -13.82
N THR A 215 -6.73 9.82 -14.89
CA THR A 215 -6.86 8.38 -15.22
C THR A 215 -6.28 7.49 -14.12
N GLU A 216 -5.15 7.89 -13.53
CA GLU A 216 -4.46 7.11 -12.49
C GLU A 216 -4.97 7.47 -11.08
N THR A 217 -5.41 8.71 -10.86
CA THR A 217 -5.82 9.23 -9.54
C THR A 217 -7.33 9.20 -9.29
N ASP A 218 -8.18 9.43 -10.29
CA ASP A 218 -9.64 9.53 -10.14
C ASP A 218 -10.38 8.30 -10.69
N ARG A 219 -9.98 7.13 -10.20
CA ARG A 219 -10.45 5.84 -10.72
C ARG A 219 -11.87 5.56 -10.23
N ASN A 220 -12.78 5.27 -11.17
CA ASN A 220 -14.19 4.89 -10.87
C ASN A 220 -14.98 5.92 -10.04
N GLY A 221 -14.67 7.21 -10.19
CA GLY A 221 -15.35 8.29 -9.46
C GLY A 221 -14.87 8.48 -8.00
N THR A 222 -13.77 7.82 -7.63
CA THR A 222 -13.11 7.98 -6.33
C THR A 222 -11.69 8.51 -6.54
N GLN A 223 -11.26 9.44 -5.70
CA GLN A 223 -9.90 9.97 -5.70
C GLN A 223 -8.97 9.05 -4.90
N TYR A 224 -7.79 8.79 -5.45
CA TYR A 224 -6.76 7.94 -4.88
C TYR A 224 -5.39 8.59 -5.00
N ASP A 225 -4.57 8.40 -3.97
CA ASP A 225 -3.15 8.68 -4.05
C ASP A 225 -2.44 7.63 -4.91
N VAL A 226 -1.39 8.08 -5.61
CA VAL A 226 -0.46 7.21 -6.33
C VAL A 226 0.96 7.50 -5.87
N ASP A 227 1.86 6.56 -6.16
CA ASP A 227 3.30 6.72 -5.94
C ASP A 227 4.04 6.55 -7.27
N VAL A 228 5.19 7.20 -7.46
CA VAL A 228 5.97 7.08 -8.69
C VAL A 228 7.30 6.40 -8.40
N LEU A 229 7.50 5.23 -9.00
CA LEU A 229 8.72 4.44 -8.94
C LEU A 229 9.59 4.75 -10.16
N ALA A 230 10.92 4.74 -9.99
CA ALA A 230 11.87 4.89 -11.07
C ALA A 230 13.08 3.99 -10.86
N GLU A 231 13.50 3.32 -11.92
CA GLU A 231 14.67 2.46 -12.02
C GLU A 231 15.50 2.89 -13.23
N CYS A 232 16.82 2.74 -13.15
CA CYS A 232 17.73 3.01 -14.24
C CYS A 232 18.84 1.98 -14.29
N HIS A 233 19.04 1.38 -15.45
CA HIS A 233 20.21 0.57 -15.74
C HIS A 233 21.17 1.37 -16.62
N PHE A 234 22.44 1.42 -16.23
CA PHE A 234 23.51 2.04 -17.02
C PHE A 234 24.81 1.28 -16.74
N ASN A 235 25.63 1.13 -17.79
CA ASN A 235 26.94 0.47 -17.73
C ASN A 235 28.06 1.48 -17.55
#